data_AF-A0A6A6GRI1-F1
#
_entry.id   AF-A0A6A6GRI1-F1
#
_cell.length_a   1.000
_cell.length_b   1.000
_cell.length_c   1.000
_cell.angle_alpha   90.00
_cell.angle_beta   90.00
_cell.angle_gamma   90.00
#
_symmetry.space_group_name_H-M   'P 1'
#
loop_
_entity.id
_entity.type
_entity.pdbx_description
1 polymer ?
#
loop_
_entity_poly.entity_id
_entity_poly.type
_entity_poly.pdbx_seq_one_letter_code
_entity_poly.pdbx_strand_id
1 'polypeptide(L)' 'IKGLLYKAAGLIYISTDLWTSPYCHALFTIYIQWVNQDYKLCKALIGLPEY' A
#
# COMPACT_ATOMS: atom_id res chain seq x y z
N ILE A 1 9.22 -0.29 -6.66
CA ILE A 1 8.84 -0.63 -5.26
C ILE A 1 9.70 -1.72 -4.64
N LYS A 2 9.90 -2.88 -5.30
CA LYS A 2 10.57 -4.07 -4.73
C LYS A 2 11.96 -3.78 -4.12
N GLY A 3 12.82 -3.06 -4.83
CA GLY A 3 14.14 -2.65 -4.33
C GLY A 3 14.12 -1.69 -3.13
N LEU A 4 13.04 -0.91 -2.96
CA LEU A 4 12.85 -0.02 -1.81
C LEU A 4 12.43 -0.82 -0.57
N LEU A 5 11.60 -1.83 -0.75
CA LEU A 5 11.13 -2.71 0.32
C LEU A 5 12.23 -3.61 0.88
N TYR A 6 13.15 -4.09 0.04
CA TYR A 6 14.33 -4.84 0.53
C TYR A 6 15.26 -4.00 1.43
N LYS A 7 15.18 -2.67 1.33
CA LYS A 7 15.93 -1.73 2.17
C LYS A 7 15.11 -1.19 3.33
N ALA A 8 13.94 -1.77 3.62
CA ALA A 8 13.13 -1.34 4.74
C ALA A 8 13.87 -1.56 6.06
N ALA A 9 13.95 -0.51 6.88
CA ALA A 9 14.44 -0.59 8.24
C ALA A 9 13.30 -1.03 9.17
N GLY A 10 13.03 -2.33 9.19
CA GLY A 10 12.03 -2.96 10.06
C GLY A 10 10.81 -3.52 9.31
N LEU A 11 9.65 -3.48 9.97
CA LEU A 11 8.42 -4.07 9.44
C LEU A 11 7.86 -3.27 8.26
N ILE A 12 7.35 -3.99 7.28
CA ILE A 12 6.53 -3.45 6.20
C ILE A 12 5.08 -3.70 6.59
N TYR A 13 4.30 -2.63 6.65
CA TYR A 13 2.87 -2.67 6.93
C TYR A 13 2.11 -2.65 5.61
N ILE A 14 1.09 -3.51 5.52
CA ILE A 14 0.18 -3.61 4.39
C ILE A 14 -1.22 -3.33 4.93
N SER A 15 -1.92 -2.39 4.31
CA SER A 15 -3.33 -2.12 4.58
C SER A 15 -4.13 -2.25 3.30
N THR A 16 -5.38 -2.65 3.45
CA THR A 16 -6.32 -2.80 2.34
C THR A 16 -7.61 -2.09 2.68
N ASP A 17 -8.12 -1.28 1.77
CA ASP A 17 -9.44 -0.68 1.91
C ASP A 17 -10.36 -1.21 0.82
N LEU A 18 -11.62 -1.47 1.20
CA LEU A 18 -12.66 -1.92 0.29
C LEU A 18 -13.83 -0.95 0.37
N TRP A 19 -14.15 -0.34 -0.75
CA TRP A 19 -15.25 0.60 -0.89
C TRP A 19 -16.22 0.07 -1.92
N THR A 20 -17.51 0.24 -1.68
CA THR A 20 -18.54 -0.02 -2.69
C THR A 20 -19.06 1.30 -3.20
N SER A 21 -19.03 1.49 -4.52
CA SER A 21 -19.64 2.66 -5.13
C SER A 21 -21.16 2.50 -5.15
N PRO A 22 -21.94 3.60 -5.23
CA PRO A 22 -23.39 3.56 -5.39
C PRO A 22 -23.87 2.74 -6.61
N TYR A 23 -22.97 2.49 -7.58
CA TYR A 23 -23.22 1.72 -8.79
C TYR A 23 -22.74 0.26 -8.69
N CYS A 24 -22.53 -0.25 -7.47
CA CYS A 24 -22.05 -1.62 -7.19
C CYS A 24 -20.64 -1.95 -7.72
N HIS A 25 -19.81 -0.95 -8.03
CA HIS A 25 -18.39 -1.20 -8.29
C HIS A 25 -17.65 -1.34 -6.97
N ALA A 26 -16.93 -2.45 -6.79
CA ALA A 26 -16.05 -2.65 -5.67
C ALA A 26 -14.67 -2.04 -6.00
N LEU A 27 -14.27 -1.02 -5.25
CA LEU A 27 -12.92 -0.46 -5.30
C LEU A 27 -12.12 -1.12 -4.19
N PHE A 28 -11.11 -1.90 -4.59
CA PHE A 28 -10.16 -2.48 -3.66
C PHE A 28 -8.87 -1.68 -3.73
N THR A 29 -8.29 -1.27 -2.60
CA THR A 29 -6.97 -0.65 -2.56
C THR A 29 -6.01 -1.55 -1.83
N ILE A 30 -4.78 -1.63 -2.33
CA ILE A 30 -3.65 -2.19 -1.59
C ILE A 30 -2.65 -1.08 -1.35
N TYR A 31 -2.37 -0.82 -0.09
CA TYR A 31 -1.48 0.23 0.36
C TYR A 31 -0.37 -0.35 1.23
N ILE A 32 0.83 0.20 1.10
CA ILE A 32 1.99 -0.21 1.89
C ILE A 32 2.66 0.97 2.57
N GLN A 33 3.21 0.69 3.73
CA GLN A 33 3.99 1.62 4.54
C GLN A 33 5.23 0.92 5.07
N TRP A 34 6.38 1.57 5.00
CA TRP A 34 7.63 1.05 5.55
C TRP A 34 8.52 2.20 6.02
N VAL A 35 9.50 1.91 6.85
CA VAL A 35 10.54 2.87 7.23
C VAL A 35 11.76 2.62 6.34
N ASN A 36 12.34 3.66 5.74
CA ASN A 36 13.55 3.52 4.92
C ASN A 36 14.83 3.55 5.79
N GLN A 37 16.00 3.40 5.16
CA GLN A 37 17.29 3.40 5.84
C GLN A 37 17.63 4.74 6.53
N ASP A 38 17.05 5.84 6.07
CA ASP A 38 17.17 7.16 6.68
C ASP A 38 16.16 7.37 7.82
N TYR A 39 15.51 6.30 8.28
CA TYR A 39 14.44 6.30 9.29
C TYR A 39 13.23 7.18 8.94
N LYS A 40 12.97 7.40 7.64
CA LYS A 40 11.79 8.12 7.14
C LYS A 40 10.66 7.17 6.81
N LEU A 41 9.46 7.58 7.21
CA LEU A 41 8.22 6.87 6.85
C LEU A 41 7.95 7.02 5.35
N CYS A 42 7.88 5.89 4.66
CA CYS A 42 7.58 5.78 3.24
C CYS A 42 6.24 5.09 3.03
N LYS A 43 5.54 5.48 1.97
CA LYS A 43 4.16 5.10 1.68
C LYS A 43 3.99 4.88 0.18
N ALA A 44 3.26 3.85 -0.23
CA ALA A 44 2.95 3.62 -1.63
C ALA A 44 1.62 2.89 -1.82
N LEU A 45 0.84 3.31 -2.82
CA LEU A 45 -0.31 2.56 -3.33
C LEU A 45 0.22 1.51 -4.31
N ILE A 46 -0.07 0.24 -4.07
CA ILE A 46 0.38 -0.88 -4.91
C ILE A 46 -0.65 -1.23 -5.97
N GLY A 47 -1.94 -1.06 -5.67
CA GLY A 47 -2.99 -1.39 -6.60
C GLY A 47 -4.32 -0.76 -6.24
N LEU A 48 -5.10 -0.50 -7.28
CA LEU A 48 -6.51 -0.15 -7.23
C LEU A 48 -7.24 -1.04 -8.25
N PRO A 49 -7.53 -2.32 -7.94
CA PRO A 49 -8.29 -3.15 -8.86
C PRO A 49 -9.72 -2.58 -8.96
N GLU A 50 -10.10 -2.23 -10.17
CA GLU A 50 -11.50 -2.00 -10.53
C GLU A 50 -12.06 -3.33 -11.05
N TYR A 51 -13.21 -3.75 -10.50
CA TYR A 51 -14.02 -4.87 -10.98
C TYR A 51 -15.25 -4.37 -11.72
#